data_AF-A0A7H8LX24-F1
#
_entry.id   AF-A0A7H8LX24-F1
#
_cell.length_a   1.000
_cell.length_b   1.000
_cell.length_c   1.000
_cell.angle_alpha   90.00
_cell.angle_beta   90.00
_cell.angle_gamma   90.00
#
_symmetry.space_group_name_H-M   'P 1'
#
loop_
_entity.id
_entity.type
_entity.pdbx_description
1 polymer ?
#
loop_
_entity_poly.entity_id
_entity_poly.type
_entity_poly.pdbx_seq_one_letter_code
_entity_poly.pdbx_strand_id
1 'polypeptide(L)'
;MARATLSAPRIGRSAALRPGLLVGSLGLGAAFVAVTTAANANVPPGQAGLAAALLNASQQLGGALGLAIFSAVATSRTSGLLADRTPVREAMTSGFSRALLACALFLAAAAVVALRAANTRGEASEVELGTEREPAPVS
;
A
#
# COMPACT_ATOMS: atom_id res chain seq x y z
N MET A 1 7.03 57.57 13.03
CA MET A 1 6.08 56.48 13.33
C MET A 1 5.75 55.74 12.04
N ALA A 2 6.31 54.55 11.83
CA ALA A 2 5.85 53.51 10.89
C ALA A 2 6.99 52.53 10.59
N ARG A 3 6.97 51.33 11.19
CA ARG A 3 7.35 50.09 10.51
C ARG A 3 6.46 48.98 11.07
N ALA A 4 5.42 48.65 10.30
CA ALA A 4 4.64 47.44 10.48
C ALA A 4 5.58 46.24 10.29
N THR A 5 5.94 45.58 11.38
CA THR A 5 6.46 44.22 11.37
C THR A 5 5.37 43.33 10.77
N LEU A 6 5.48 43.03 9.48
CA LEU A 6 4.71 41.97 8.83
C LEU A 6 4.94 40.67 9.61
N SER A 7 3.94 40.29 10.40
CA SER A 7 3.77 38.90 10.85
C SER A 7 3.55 38.06 9.61
N ALA A 8 4.62 37.50 9.06
CA ALA A 8 4.55 36.46 8.04
C ALA A 8 3.58 35.38 8.56
N PRO A 9 2.58 34.96 7.78
CA PRO A 9 1.70 33.89 8.21
C PRO A 9 2.60 32.67 8.44
N ARG A 10 2.62 32.16 9.68
CA ARG A 10 3.04 30.79 9.96
C ARG A 10 2.03 29.89 9.26
N ILE A 11 2.10 29.79 7.93
CA ILE A 11 1.41 28.77 7.16
C ILE A 11 2.08 27.48 7.64
N GLY A 12 1.47 26.90 8.67
CA GLY A 12 2.14 26.02 9.60
C GLY A 12 2.72 24.82 8.89
N ARG A 13 3.86 24.32 9.37
CA ARG A 13 4.49 23.08 8.87
C ARG A 13 3.52 21.88 8.79
N SER A 14 2.42 21.92 9.55
CA SER A 14 1.29 20.99 9.47
C SER A 14 0.59 20.97 8.10
N ALA A 15 0.61 22.08 7.35
CA ALA A 15 0.00 22.17 6.04
C ALA A 15 0.72 21.35 4.97
N ALA A 16 2.03 21.09 5.14
CA ALA A 16 2.85 20.33 4.19
C ALA A 16 2.50 18.83 4.15
N LEU A 17 1.98 18.28 5.25
CA LEU A 17 1.62 16.85 5.37
C LEU A 17 0.23 16.55 4.78
N ARG A 18 -0.69 17.54 4.81
CA ARG A 18 -2.07 17.39 4.35
C ARG A 18 -2.20 16.82 2.94
N PRO A 19 -1.50 17.31 1.90
CA PRO A 19 -1.64 16.74 0.55
C PRO A 19 -1.20 15.27 0.49
N GLY A 20 -0.10 14.92 1.18
CA GLY A 20 0.36 13.53 1.25
C GLY A 20 -0.63 12.61 1.95
N LEU A 21 -1.24 13.07 3.05
CA LEU A 21 -2.30 12.33 3.74
C LEU A 21 -3.54 12.15 2.85
N LEU A 22 -3.96 13.18 2.11
CA LEU A 22 -5.12 13.09 1.21
C LEU A 22 -4.87 12.09 0.08
N VAL A 23 -3.71 12.17 -0.58
CA VAL A 23 -3.34 11.23 -1.64
C VAL A 23 -3.22 9.81 -1.09
N GLY A 24 -2.58 9.63 0.07
CA GLY A 24 -2.45 8.33 0.73
C GLY A 24 -3.81 7.70 1.08
N SER A 25 -4.72 8.47 1.68
CA SER A 25 -6.05 8.00 2.06
C SER A 25 -6.90 7.61 0.85
N LEU A 26 -6.88 8.43 -0.20
CA LEU A 26 -7.62 8.14 -1.44
C LEU A 26 -7.05 6.90 -2.15
N GLY A 27 -5.72 6.81 -2.26
CA GLY A 27 -5.04 5.68 -2.88
C GLY A 27 -5.31 4.37 -2.13
N LEU A 28 -5.25 4.40 -0.79
CA LEU A 28 -5.51 3.23 0.05
C LEU A 28 -6.96 2.75 -0.09
N GLY A 29 -7.94 3.66 -0.07
CA GLY A 29 -9.35 3.32 -0.26
C GLY A 29 -9.61 2.70 -1.64
N ALA A 30 -9.09 3.31 -2.70
CA ALA A 30 -9.22 2.78 -4.06
C ALA A 30 -8.57 1.39 -4.21
N ALA A 31 -7.36 1.21 -3.66
CA ALA A 31 -6.66 -0.08 -3.68
C ALA A 31 -7.43 -1.15 -2.90
N PHE A 32 -8.00 -0.80 -1.75
CA PHE A 32 -8.77 -1.73 -0.92
C PHE A 32 -10.01 -2.25 -1.66
N VAL A 33 -10.76 -1.35 -2.30
CA VAL A 33 -11.92 -1.72 -3.12
C VAL A 33 -11.48 -2.60 -4.29
N ALA A 34 -10.46 -2.19 -5.04
CA ALA A 34 -9.97 -2.93 -6.20
C ALA A 34 -9.50 -4.36 -5.83
N VAL A 35 -8.75 -4.51 -4.74
CA VAL A 35 -8.29 -5.82 -4.24
C VAL A 35 -9.48 -6.69 -3.82
N THR A 36 -10.46 -6.12 -3.11
CA THR A 36 -11.63 -6.87 -2.64
C THR A 36 -12.49 -7.33 -3.82
N THR A 37 -12.74 -6.47 -4.80
CA THR A 37 -13.46 -6.83 -6.02
C THR A 37 -12.70 -7.88 -6.82
N ALA A 38 -11.39 -7.73 -7.00
CA ALA A 38 -10.56 -8.69 -7.72
C ALA A 38 -10.47 -10.06 -7.01
N ALA A 39 -10.44 -10.08 -5.68
CA ALA A 39 -10.38 -11.31 -4.90
C ALA A 39 -11.71 -12.09 -4.93
N ASN A 40 -12.84 -11.41 -5.08
CA ASN A 40 -14.16 -12.05 -5.20
C ASN A 40 -14.59 -12.29 -6.65
N ALA A 41 -13.92 -11.67 -7.63
CA ALA A 41 -14.16 -11.94 -9.04
C ALA A 41 -13.85 -13.41 -9.33
N ASN A 42 -14.79 -14.09 -10.00
CA ASN A 42 -14.68 -15.51 -10.38
C ASN A 42 -14.66 -16.54 -9.23
N VAL A 43 -15.09 -16.18 -8.01
CA VAL A 43 -15.20 -17.14 -6.89
C VAL A 43 -16.59 -17.81 -6.87
N PRO A 44 -16.68 -19.16 -6.85
CA PRO A 44 -17.96 -19.86 -6.70
C PRO A 44 -18.68 -19.51 -5.38
N PRO A 45 -20.03 -19.50 -5.33
CA PRO A 45 -20.80 -19.11 -4.14
C PRO A 45 -20.43 -19.91 -2.87
N GLY A 46 -20.11 -21.20 -3.02
CA GLY A 46 -19.69 -22.06 -1.91
C GLY A 46 -18.30 -21.78 -1.36
N GLN A 47 -17.46 -21.00 -2.05
CA GLN A 47 -16.09 -20.69 -1.66
C GLN A 47 -15.86 -19.22 -1.27
N ALA A 48 -16.90 -18.37 -1.35
CA ALA A 48 -16.81 -16.95 -1.00
C ALA A 48 -16.30 -16.72 0.44
N GLY A 49 -16.72 -17.55 1.39
CA GLY A 49 -16.24 -17.48 2.77
C GLY A 49 -14.74 -17.80 2.91
N LEU A 50 -14.23 -18.75 2.15
CA LEU A 50 -12.81 -19.09 2.12
C LEU A 50 -11.98 -17.99 1.47
N ALA A 51 -12.45 -17.44 0.34
CA ALA A 51 -11.79 -16.32 -0.32
C ALA A 51 -11.71 -15.07 0.59
N ALA A 52 -12.80 -14.74 1.27
CA ALA A 52 -12.84 -13.64 2.23
C ALA A 52 -11.93 -13.88 3.45
N ALA A 53 -11.90 -15.11 3.99
CA ALA A 53 -11.02 -15.47 5.09
C ALA A 53 -9.53 -15.35 4.70
N LEU A 54 -9.15 -15.84 3.52
CA LEU A 54 -7.79 -15.72 3.00
C LEU A 54 -7.41 -14.26 2.73
N LEU A 55 -8.33 -13.47 2.19
CA LEU A 55 -8.11 -12.04 1.96
C LEU A 55 -7.85 -11.31 3.29
N ASN A 56 -8.69 -11.54 4.30
CA ASN A 56 -8.53 -10.91 5.61
C ASN A 56 -7.24 -11.35 6.31
N ALA A 57 -6.92 -12.65 6.29
CA ALA A 57 -5.66 -13.17 6.84
C ALA A 57 -4.44 -12.53 6.14
N SER A 58 -4.49 -12.40 4.81
CA SER A 58 -3.43 -11.75 4.02
C SER A 58 -3.29 -10.27 4.37
N GLN A 59 -4.40 -9.56 4.60
CA GLN A 59 -4.38 -8.15 5.03
C GLN A 59 -3.78 -8.01 6.43
N GLN A 60 -4.15 -8.87 7.38
CA GLN A 60 -3.59 -8.85 8.74
C GLN A 60 -2.09 -9.16 8.73
N LEU A 61 -1.68 -10.20 7.99
CA LEU A 61 -0.27 -10.54 7.82
C LEU A 61 0.51 -9.40 7.16
N GLY A 62 -0.04 -8.81 6.08
CA GLY A 62 0.58 -7.69 5.39
C GLY A 62 0.74 -6.46 6.29
N GLY A 63 -0.29 -6.12 7.08
CA GLY A 63 -0.25 -5.02 8.04
C GLY A 63 0.79 -5.24 9.13
N ALA A 64 0.84 -6.45 9.70
CA ALA A 64 1.81 -6.81 10.73
C ALA A 64 3.25 -6.77 10.19
N LEU A 65 3.50 -7.36 9.02
CA LEU A 65 4.81 -7.36 8.37
C LEU A 65 5.27 -5.94 8.00
N GLY A 66 4.38 -5.13 7.43
CA GLY A 66 4.67 -3.74 7.09
C GLY A 66 5.05 -2.91 8.32
N LEU A 67 4.29 -3.05 9.41
CA LEU A 67 4.59 -2.36 10.66
C LEU A 67 5.91 -2.83 11.30
N ALA A 68 6.19 -4.14 11.25
CA ALA A 68 7.43 -4.70 11.78
C ALA A 68 8.66 -4.15 11.05
N ILE A 69 8.64 -4.15 9.71
CA ILE A 69 9.72 -3.61 8.88
C ILE A 69 9.89 -2.10 9.14
N PHE A 70 8.79 -1.35 9.15
CA PHE A 70 8.80 0.08 9.44
C PHE A 70 9.44 0.39 10.80
N SER A 71 9.00 -0.32 11.85
CA SER A 71 9.51 -0.16 13.22
C SER A 71 11.00 -0.50 13.30
N ALA A 72 11.44 -1.59 12.67
CA ALA A 72 12.85 -1.98 12.65
C ALA A 72 13.73 -0.92 11.99
N VAL A 73 13.34 -0.39 10.82
CA VAL A 73 14.10 0.64 10.09
C VAL A 73 14.11 1.97 10.87
N ALA A 74 12.96 2.40 11.39
CA ALA A 74 12.84 3.63 12.17
C ALA A 74 13.71 3.56 13.43
N THR A 75 13.62 2.46 14.17
CA THR A 75 14.36 2.24 15.42
C THR A 75 15.86 2.15 15.14
N SER A 76 16.28 1.34 14.16
CA SER A 76 17.70 1.19 13.79
C SER A 76 18.37 2.54 13.49
N ARG A 77 17.73 3.39 12.68
CA ARG A 77 18.26 4.71 12.35
C ARG A 77 18.26 5.65 13.55
N THR A 78 17.19 5.65 14.32
CA THR A 78 17.04 6.52 15.49
C THR A 78 18.10 6.18 16.52
N SER A 79 18.26 4.91 16.89
CA SER A 79 19.25 4.46 17.87
C SER A 79 20.69 4.79 17.46
N GLY A 80 21.03 4.67 16.17
CA GLY A 80 22.35 5.06 15.66
C GLY A 80 22.62 6.56 15.87
N LEU A 81 21.66 7.43 15.55
CA LEU A 81 21.83 8.88 15.73
C LEU A 81 21.87 9.31 17.20
N LEU A 82 21.13 8.61 18.08
CA LEU A 82 21.24 8.84 19.53
C LEU A 82 22.62 8.46 20.06
N ALA A 83 23.23 7.38 19.55
CA ALA A 83 24.60 7.01 19.93
C ALA A 83 25.62 8.10 19.55
N ASP A 84 25.38 8.81 18.44
CA ASP A 84 26.17 9.95 17.99
C ASP A 84 25.86 11.26 18.73
N ARG A 85 25.10 11.22 19.83
CA ARG A 85 24.64 12.37 20.63
C ARG A 85 23.82 13.40 19.84
N THR A 86 23.17 12.97 18.76
CA THR A 86 22.22 13.81 18.01
C THR A 86 21.01 14.14 18.90
N PRO A 87 20.45 15.37 18.85
CA PRO A 87 19.23 15.70 19.60
C PRO A 87 18.08 14.73 19.28
N VAL A 88 17.38 14.26 20.32
CA VAL A 88 16.31 13.25 20.20
C VAL A 88 15.26 13.61 19.14
N ARG A 89 14.87 14.89 19.07
CA ARG A 89 13.89 15.38 18.08
C ARG A 89 14.34 15.15 16.65
N GLU A 90 15.62 15.42 16.37
CA GLU A 90 16.20 15.29 15.03
C GLU A 90 16.42 13.83 14.67
N ALA A 91 16.92 13.03 15.62
CA ALA A 91 17.10 11.60 15.43
C ALA A 91 15.79 10.87 15.11
N MET A 92 14.71 11.16 15.86
CA MET A 92 13.38 10.60 15.61
C MET A 92 12.83 11.00 14.24
N THR A 93 12.96 12.29 13.89
CA THR A 93 12.50 12.80 12.59
C THR A 93 13.24 12.13 11.45
N SER A 94 14.58 12.01 11.54
CA SER A 94 15.40 11.31 10.54
C SER A 94 15.05 9.83 10.42
N GLY A 95 14.81 9.16 11.55
CA GLY A 95 14.38 7.76 11.60
C GLY A 95 13.05 7.53 10.90
N PHE A 96 12.02 8.32 11.25
CA PHE A 96 10.70 8.25 10.62
C PHE A 96 10.75 8.60 9.13
N SER A 97 11.49 9.63 8.73
CA SER A 97 11.62 9.98 7.30
C SER A 97 12.24 8.84 6.49
N ARG A 98 13.27 8.16 7.01
CA ARG A 98 13.88 7.01 6.32
C ARG A 98 12.97 5.79 6.29
N ALA A 99 12.24 5.53 7.36
CA ALA A 99 11.26 4.45 7.37
C ALA A 99 10.12 4.72 6.36
N LEU A 100 9.60 5.95 6.29
CA LEU A 100 8.59 6.35 5.30
C LEU A 100 9.11 6.25 3.86
N LEU A 101 10.36 6.63 3.59
CA LEU A 101 10.97 6.45 2.27
C LEU A 101 11.12 4.98 1.89
N ALA A 102 11.54 4.13 2.84
CA ALA A 102 11.62 2.68 2.61
C ALA A 102 10.24 2.09 2.30
N CYS A 103 9.21 2.50 3.04
CA CYS A 103 7.83 2.12 2.75
C CYS A 103 7.37 2.61 1.36
N ALA A 104 7.71 3.84 0.98
CA ALA A 104 7.35 4.38 -0.34
C ALA A 104 7.99 3.56 -1.48
N LEU A 105 9.27 3.19 -1.36
CA LEU A 105 9.96 2.34 -2.34
C LEU A 105 9.35 0.94 -2.40
N PHE A 106 9.04 0.36 -1.24
CA PHE A 106 8.37 -0.94 -1.16
C PHE A 106 7.00 -0.93 -1.82
N LEU A 107 6.19 0.11 -1.56
CA LEU A 107 4.88 0.31 -2.22
C LEU A 107 5.02 0.50 -3.73
N ALA A 108 6.04 1.24 -4.18
CA ALA A 108 6.30 1.42 -5.61
C ALA A 108 6.66 0.09 -6.28
N ALA A 109 7.51 -0.74 -5.65
CA ALA A 109 7.83 -2.07 -6.14
C ALA A 109 6.59 -2.98 -6.18
N ALA A 110 5.78 -2.96 -5.12
CA ALA A 110 4.52 -3.70 -5.06
C ALA A 110 3.53 -3.26 -6.15
N ALA A 111 3.44 -1.95 -6.44
CA ALA A 111 2.62 -1.42 -7.52
C ALA A 111 3.09 -1.90 -8.90
N VAL A 112 4.41 -1.93 -9.15
CA VAL A 112 4.96 -2.49 -10.39
C VAL A 112 4.60 -3.97 -10.53
N VAL A 113 4.77 -4.77 -9.46
CA VAL A 113 4.39 -6.19 -9.47
C VAL A 113 2.90 -6.36 -9.73
N ALA A 114 2.05 -5.57 -9.07
CA ALA A 114 0.59 -5.63 -9.25
C ALA A 114 0.18 -5.30 -10.69
N LEU A 115 0.76 -4.25 -11.29
CA LEU A 115 0.51 -3.88 -12.69
C LEU A 115 0.94 -4.98 -13.67
N ARG A 116 2.05 -5.68 -13.39
CA ARG A 116 2.51 -6.81 -14.21
C ARG A 116 1.63 -8.05 -14.06
N ALA A 117 1.17 -8.34 -12.84
CA ALA A 117 0.32 -9.50 -12.55
C ALA A 117 -1.13 -9.33 -13.05
N ALA A 118 -1.62 -8.09 -13.18
CA ALA A 118 -2.92 -7.83 -13.81
C ALA A 118 -2.93 -8.21 -15.30
N ASN A 119 -1.79 -8.09 -15.98
CA ASN A 119 -1.68 -8.41 -17.42
C ASN A 119 -1.69 -9.92 -17.73
N THR A 120 -1.32 -10.80 -16.80
CA THR A 120 -1.24 -12.25 -17.05
C THR A 120 -2.57 -13.00 -16.90
N ARG A 121 -3.63 -12.36 -16.38
CA ARG A 121 -4.95 -12.99 -16.23
C ARG A 121 -5.79 -13.02 -17.52
N GLY A 122 -5.31 -12.37 -18.59
CA GLY A 122 -5.98 -12.40 -19.90
C GLY A 122 -5.85 -13.73 -20.64
N GLU A 123 -4.85 -14.56 -20.32
CA GLU A 123 -4.53 -15.77 -21.11
C GLU A 123 -5.16 -17.05 -20.54
N ALA A 124 -5.54 -17.06 -19.25
CA ALA A 124 -6.03 -18.27 -18.58
C ALA A 124 -7.48 -18.65 -18.94
N SER A 125 -8.22 -17.79 -19.65
CA SER A 125 -9.61 -18.09 -20.04
C SER A 125 -9.74 -18.75 -21.42
N GLU A 126 -8.68 -18.78 -22.24
CA GLU A 126 -8.77 -19.24 -23.64
C GLU A 126 -8.40 -20.73 -23.81
N VAL A 127 -7.72 -21.34 -22.83
CA VAL A 127 -7.24 -22.73 -22.96
C VAL A 127 -8.32 -23.78 -22.62
N GLU A 128 -9.41 -23.41 -21.94
CA GLU A 128 -10.45 -24.36 -21.50
C GLU A 128 -11.73 -24.34 -22.36
N LEU A 129 -11.82 -23.47 -23.38
CA LEU A 129 -12.97 -23.40 -24.31
C LEU A 129 -12.74 -24.19 -25.61
N GLY A 130 -11.59 -24.86 -25.75
CA GLY A 130 -11.21 -25.62 -26.95
C GLY A 130 -11.55 -27.11 -26.96
N THR A 131 -12.08 -27.69 -25.87
CA THR A 131 -12.28 -29.16 -25.78
C THR A 131 -13.75 -29.61 -25.72
N GLU A 132 -14.72 -28.70 -25.56
CA GLU A 132 -16.14 -29.10 -25.45
C GLU A 132 -17.02 -28.46 -26.53
N ARG A 133 -16.66 -28.69 -27.78
CA ARG A 133 -17.61 -28.69 -28.91
C ARG A 133 -17.70 -30.11 -29.46
N GLU A 134 -18.35 -30.99 -28.71
CA GLU A 134 -18.99 -32.18 -29.30
C GLU A 134 -20.45 -31.80 -29.61
N PRO A 135 -20.80 -31.53 -30.88
CA PRO A 135 -22.18 -31.29 -31.25
C PRO A 135 -22.95 -32.61 -31.33
N ALA A 136 -23.88 -32.84 -30.40
CA ALA A 136 -25.00 -33.74 -30.61
C ALA A 136 -26.19 -32.94 -31.21
N PRO A 137 -27.16 -33.55 -31.93
CA PRO A 137 -27.19 -34.82 -32.66
C PRO A 137 -27.57 -34.62 -34.15
N VAL A 138 -27.32 -35.61 -35.03
CA VAL A 138 -28.03 -35.71 -36.32
C VAL A 138 -28.69 -37.08 -36.45
N SER A 139 -30.03 -37.01 -36.58
CA SER A 139 -31.06 -38.05 -36.80
C SER A 139 -31.19 -39.16 -35.76
#